data_AF-A0A7J4NQH7-F1
#
_entry.id   AF-A0A7J4NQH7-F1
#
_cell.length_a   1.000
_cell.length_b   1.000
_cell.length_c   1.000
_cell.angle_alpha   90.00
_cell.angle_beta   90.00
_cell.angle_gamma   90.00
#
_symmetry.space_group_name_H-M   'P 1'
#
loop_
_entity.id
_entity.type
_entity.pdbx_description
1 polymer ?
#
loop_
_entity_poly.entity_id
_entity_poly.type
_entity_poly.pdbx_seq_one_letter_code
_entity_poly.pdbx_strand_id
1 'polypeptide(L)' 'MKGAAEVVIGLMSLTQGGQLKRTLAVTRFLRASGPVQARIGWRVEPSMGFIVDITAVS' A
#
# COMPACT_ATOMS: atom_id res chain seq x y z
N MET A 1 0.05 17.46 11.29
CA MET A 1 1.41 17.13 10.82
C MET A 1 1.52 16.49 9.43
N LYS A 2 0.44 16.15 8.69
CA LYS A 2 0.56 15.60 7.32
C LYS A 2 1.16 16.56 6.29
N GLY A 3 0.96 17.88 6.47
CA GLY A 3 1.35 18.89 5.48
C GLY A 3 2.85 19.03 5.23
N ALA A 4 3.70 18.62 6.19
CA ALA A 4 5.16 18.70 6.08
C ALA A 4 5.81 17.42 5.51
N ALA A 5 5.05 16.33 5.34
CA ALA A 5 5.62 15.07 4.92
C ALA A 5 5.87 15.04 3.40
N GLU A 6 6.99 14.47 2.98
CA GLU A 6 7.28 14.24 1.57
C GLU A 6 6.55 13.03 1.02
N VAL A 7 6.34 12.01 1.87
CA VAL A 7 5.58 10.81 1.57
C VAL A 7 4.49 10.64 2.62
N VAL A 8 3.26 10.40 2.19
CA VAL A 8 2.13 10.12 3.08
C VAL A 8 1.47 8.82 2.64
N ILE A 9 1.59 7.80 3.49
CA ILE A 9 0.99 6.48 3.29
C ILE A 9 -0.10 6.29 4.35
N GLY A 10 -1.32 6.03 3.89
CA GLY A 10 -2.43 5.62 4.74
C GLY A 10 -2.56 4.11 4.76
N LEU A 11 -2.75 3.52 5.94
CA LEU A 11 -3.12 2.11 6.06
C LEU A 11 -4.65 2.00 6.06
N MET A 12 -5.17 1.16 5.18
CA MET A 12 -6.60 0.84 5.10
C MET A 12 -6.80 -0.66 5.19
N SER A 13 -7.86 -1.07 5.87
CA SER A 13 -8.26 -2.47 6.00
C SER A 13 -9.76 -2.59 5.73
N LEU A 14 -10.14 -3.56 4.91
CA LEU A 14 -11.54 -3.85 4.59
C LEU A 14 -11.76 -5.37 4.54
N THR A 15 -12.82 -5.83 5.19
CA THR A 15 -13.28 -7.21 5.05
C THR A 15 -14.25 -7.29 3.88
N GLN A 16 -13.92 -8.09 2.86
CA GLN A 16 -14.76 -8.29 1.68
C GLN A 16 -14.82 -9.79 1.36
N GLY A 17 -16.02 -10.36 1.28
CA GLY A 17 -16.20 -11.79 0.99
C GLY A 17 -15.56 -12.71 2.03
N GLY A 18 -15.57 -12.30 3.31
CA GLY A 18 -14.93 -13.05 4.41
C GLY A 18 -13.41 -12.96 4.47
N GLN A 19 -12.77 -12.24 3.54
CA GLN A 19 -11.32 -12.06 3.50
C GLN A 19 -10.94 -10.65 3.94
N LEU A 20 -9.93 -10.54 4.80
CA LEU A 20 -9.35 -9.25 5.20
C LEU A 20 -8.36 -8.78 4.14
N LYS A 21 -8.73 -7.72 3.42
CA LYS A 21 -7.85 -7.03 2.48
C LYS A 21 -7.22 -5.83 3.18
N ARG A 22 -5.90 -5.68 3.04
CA ARG A 22 -5.15 -4.52 3.51
C ARG A 22 -4.56 -3.77 2.33
N THR A 23 -4.54 -2.45 2.43
CA THR A 23 -4.03 -1.58 1.37
C THR A 23 -3.19 -0.47 1.97
N LEU A 24 -2.00 -0.24 1.41
CA LEU A 24 -1.26 1.00 1.58
C LEU A 24 -1.74 1.98 0.51
N ALA A 25 -2.30 3.11 0.94
CA ALA A 25 -2.73 4.19 0.07
C ALA A 25 -1.67 5.29 0.07
N VAL A 26 -0.95 5.45 -1.05
CA VAL A 26 0.01 6.53 -1.24
C VAL A 26 -0.77 7.79 -1.62
N THR A 27 -0.88 8.71 -0.66
CA THR A 27 -1.63 9.98 -0.82
C THR A 27 -0.73 11.18 -1.07
N ARG A 28 0.59 11.00 -0.91
CA ARG A 28 1.62 11.96 -1.30
C ARG A 28 2.94 11.21 -1.52
N PHE A 29 3.66 11.55 -2.58
CA PHE A 29 5.04 11.12 -2.80
C PHE A 29 5.76 12.19 -3.62
N LEU A 30 6.42 13.12 -2.94
CA LEU A 30 7.20 14.16 -3.60
C LEU A 30 8.47 13.57 -4.23
N ARG A 31 8.82 14.05 -5.43
CA ARG A 31 10.03 13.65 -6.18
C ARG A 31 10.08 12.15 -6.53
N ALA A 32 8.92 11.52 -6.72
CA ALA A 32 8.88 10.20 -7.33
C ALA A 32 9.58 10.23 -8.70
N SER A 33 10.52 9.31 -8.92
CA SER A 33 11.31 9.24 -10.16
C SER A 33 10.55 8.64 -11.35
N GLY A 34 9.28 8.27 -11.16
CA GLY A 34 8.43 7.66 -12.17
C GLY A 34 7.01 7.43 -11.65
N PRO A 35 6.18 6.68 -12.41
CA PRO A 35 4.82 6.33 -12.00
C PRO A 35 4.79 5.65 -10.64
N VAL A 36 3.82 6.04 -9.80
CA VAL A 36 3.63 5.47 -8.45
C VAL A 36 2.29 4.74 -8.41
N GLN A 37 2.31 3.51 -7.94
CA GLN A 37 1.09 2.78 -7.63
C GLN A 37 0.42 3.35 -6.38
N ALA A 38 -0.72 4.01 -6.57
CA ALA A 38 -1.42 4.70 -5.48
C ALA A 38 -2.02 3.76 -4.43
N ARG A 39 -2.31 2.51 -4.78
CA ARG A 39 -2.91 1.49 -3.91
C ARG A 39 -2.14 0.19 -4.00
N ILE A 40 -1.54 -0.22 -2.90
CA ILE A 40 -0.67 -1.40 -2.83
C ILE A 40 -1.33 -2.40 -1.87
N GLY A 41 -1.71 -3.57 -2.38
CA GLY A 41 -2.17 -4.69 -1.56
C GLY A 41 -1.00 -5.28 -0.77
N TRP A 42 -1.25 -5.69 0.47
CA TRP A 42 -0.22 -6.32 1.29
C TRP A 42 -0.81 -7.25 2.35
N ARG A 43 0.06 -8.13 2.88
CA ARG A 43 -0.25 -9.00 4.02
C ARG A 43 1.02 -9.32 4.82
N VAL A 44 0.84 -9.81 6.04
CA VAL A 44 1.94 -10.39 6.84
C VAL A 44 1.74 -11.90 6.84
N GLU A 45 2.75 -12.62 6.39
CA GLU A 45 2.80 -14.07 6.42
C GLU A 45 3.81 -14.51 7.49
N PRO A 46 3.46 -15.42 8.43
CA PRO A 46 4.33 -15.76 9.57
C PRO A 46 5.77 -16.14 9.19
N SER A 47 5.95 -16.87 8.09
CA SER A 47 7.27 -17.36 7.64
C SER A 47 7.96 -16.44 6.63
N MET A 48 7.27 -15.41 6.12
CA MET A 48 7.80 -14.56 5.03
C MET A 48 7.79 -13.07 5.38
N GLY A 49 7.12 -12.66 6.45
CA GLY A 49 7.02 -11.27 6.86
C GLY A 49 6.06 -10.46 5.97
N PHE A 50 6.43 -9.22 5.67
CA PHE A 50 5.62 -8.29 4.89
C PHE A 50 5.67 -8.66 3.39
N ILE A 51 4.54 -9.09 2.85
CA ILE A 51 4.38 -9.41 1.44
C ILE A 51 3.58 -8.31 0.76
N VAL A 52 4.10 -7.81 -0.36
CA VAL A 52 3.36 -6.96 -1.30
C VAL A 52 2.61 -7.87 -2.29
N ASP A 53 1.31 -7.66 -2.42
CA ASP A 53 0.51 -8.39 -3.40
C ASP A 53 0.91 -7.99 -4.82
N ILE A 54 1.03 -8.97 -5.71
CA ILE A 54 1.35 -8.72 -7.12
C ILE A 54 0.13 -8.07 -7.78
N THR A 55 0.27 -6.81 -8.19
CA THR A 55 -0.59 -6.24 -9.23
C THR A 55 -0.01 -6.60 -10.59
N ALA A 56 -0.87 -7.02 -11.53
CA ALA A 56 -0.51 -7.69 -12.78
C ALA A 56 0.80 -7.21 -13.44
N VAL A 57 1.56 -8.17 -13.96
CA VAL A 57 2.72 -7.93 -14.84
C VAL A 57 2.18 -7.86 -16.27
N SER A 58 2.24 -6.68 -16.91
CA SER A 58 1.99 -6.52 -18.35
C SER A 58 3.23 -6.87 -19.15
#